data_AF-A0A4R4EB38-F1
#
_entry.id   AF-A0A4R4EB38-F1
#
_cell.length_a   1.000
_cell.length_b   1.000
_cell.length_c   1.000
_cell.angle_alpha   90.00
_cell.angle_beta   90.00
_cell.angle_gamma   90.00
#
_symmetry.space_group_name_H-M   'P 1'
#
loop_
_entity.id
_entity.type
_entity.pdbx_description
1 polymer ?
#
loop_
_entity_poly.entity_id
_entity_poly.type
_entity_poly.pdbx_seq_one_letter_code
_entity_poly.pdbx_strand_id
1 'polypeptide(L)'
;MKSTKIVALIMVVVMGLTLFTGCSSRKGNLNAMDMGDIERLPEEQKDAELDKTLAQMRKFRTNNFKVENGSMSSLSQRDDAIPGQTKNRPDFSDAKTEEFWALIHDYVENEAGVPKRKYGYDVSQCMDPRMNIIYDDDDKGVAAGYDNENIYLAEYETAEDGVYSYLVLVRESRESPWQIIHDGLSYKE
;
A
#
# COMPACT_ATOMS: atom_id res chain seq x y z
N MET A 1 -50.30 24.48 62.20
CA MET A 1 -49.41 24.90 61.10
C MET A 1 -49.46 23.79 60.05
N LYS A 2 -50.37 23.89 59.08
CA LYS A 2 -50.21 24.49 57.74
C LYS A 2 -49.28 23.69 56.82
N SER A 3 -49.94 23.09 55.82
CA SER A 3 -49.50 22.45 54.59
C SER A 3 -48.25 23.04 53.94
N THR A 4 -47.53 22.26 53.13
CA THR A 4 -47.44 22.48 51.66
C THR A 4 -46.86 21.24 50.99
N LYS A 5 -47.58 20.71 49.99
CA LYS A 5 -47.12 19.68 49.06
C LYS A 5 -46.20 20.37 48.04
N ILE A 6 -44.98 19.89 47.86
CA ILE A 6 -44.09 20.37 46.79
C ILE A 6 -44.22 19.40 45.61
N VAL A 7 -44.79 19.94 44.54
CA VAL A 7 -44.90 19.37 43.20
C VAL A 7 -43.49 19.34 42.59
N ALA A 8 -42.98 18.15 42.27
CA ALA A 8 -41.79 18.01 41.45
C ALA A 8 -42.21 18.06 39.97
N LEU A 9 -41.85 19.16 39.32
CA LEU A 9 -42.14 19.48 37.93
C LEU A 9 -41.21 18.68 37.02
N ILE A 10 -41.77 17.76 36.23
CA ILE A 10 -41.07 17.00 35.19
C ILE A 10 -40.76 17.95 34.03
N MET A 11 -39.50 18.34 33.87
CA MET A 11 -39.01 18.96 32.63
C MET A 11 -38.45 17.88 31.72
N VAL A 12 -39.22 17.56 30.67
CA VAL A 12 -38.76 16.78 29.51
C VAL A 12 -37.99 17.74 28.59
N VAL A 13 -36.67 17.58 28.51
CA VAL A 13 -35.88 18.23 27.45
C VAL A 13 -35.82 17.26 26.28
N VAL A 14 -36.71 17.46 25.32
CA VAL A 14 -36.62 16.86 23.98
C VAL A 14 -35.55 17.65 23.22
N MET A 15 -34.29 17.20 23.27
CA MET A 15 -33.29 17.63 22.31
C MET A 15 -33.40 16.74 21.07
N GLY A 16 -34.02 17.31 20.04
CA GLY A 16 -34.25 16.68 18.77
C GLY A 16 -32.95 16.23 18.10
N LEU A 17 -32.97 14.97 17.65
CA LEU A 17 -32.14 14.49 16.57
C LEU A 17 -32.37 15.39 15.35
N THR A 18 -31.41 16.25 15.04
CA THR A 18 -31.19 16.68 13.67
C THR A 18 -30.04 15.86 13.12
N LEU A 19 -30.40 14.90 12.27
CA LEU A 19 -29.47 14.14 11.46
C LEU A 19 -28.79 15.12 10.51
N PHE A 20 -27.61 15.60 10.88
CA PHE A 20 -26.65 16.07 9.90
C PHE A 20 -26.26 14.84 9.07
N THR A 21 -26.85 14.70 7.89
CA THR A 21 -26.31 13.88 6.80
C THR A 21 -25.05 14.58 6.27
N GLY A 22 -24.03 14.65 7.11
CA GLY A 22 -22.67 14.81 6.66
C GLY A 22 -22.20 13.44 6.19
N CYS A 23 -22.10 13.24 4.87
CA CYS A 23 -21.21 12.24 4.32
C CYS A 23 -19.77 12.68 4.65
N SER A 24 -19.39 12.50 5.92
CA SER A 24 -17.99 12.53 6.32
C SER A 24 -17.46 11.16 5.99
N SER A 25 -16.88 11.04 4.79
CA SER A 25 -15.93 9.99 4.49
C SER A 25 -14.87 10.08 5.59
N ARG A 26 -15.00 9.26 6.63
CA ARG A 26 -13.95 9.03 7.62
C ARG A 26 -12.77 8.48 6.84
N LYS A 27 -11.92 9.37 6.34
CA LYS A 27 -10.52 9.09 6.08
C LYS A 27 -10.02 8.43 7.36
N GLY A 28 -9.47 7.23 7.23
CA GLY A 28 -8.80 6.56 8.33
C GLY A 28 -7.83 7.56 8.95
N ASN A 29 -8.11 7.94 10.19
CA ASN A 29 -7.31 8.87 10.95
C ASN A 29 -6.04 8.10 11.34
N LEU A 30 -4.98 8.24 10.54
CA LEU A 30 -3.64 7.82 10.88
C LEU A 30 -2.83 9.09 11.11
N ASN A 31 -2.08 9.13 12.22
CA ASN A 31 -1.13 10.21 12.55
C ASN A 31 0.08 10.19 11.60
N ALA A 32 -0.15 10.06 10.29
CA ALA A 32 0.85 10.35 9.30
C ALA A 32 1.01 11.88 9.27
N MET A 33 2.24 12.35 9.37
CA MET A 33 2.58 13.70 8.93
C MET A 33 1.98 13.90 7.54
N ASP A 34 1.42 15.07 7.24
CA ASP A 34 0.83 15.32 5.91
C ASP A 34 1.89 14.96 4.87
N MET A 35 1.54 14.14 3.88
CA MET A 35 2.52 13.66 2.90
C MET A 35 3.15 14.85 2.15
N GLY A 36 2.44 15.97 2.02
CA GLY A 36 3.00 17.22 1.50
C GLY A 36 4.06 17.90 2.40
N ASP A 37 4.20 17.52 3.66
CA ASP A 37 5.22 18.03 4.57
C ASP A 37 6.54 17.24 4.49
N ILE A 38 6.54 16.00 3.99
CA ILE A 38 7.76 15.19 3.83
C ILE A 38 8.70 15.82 2.79
N GLU A 39 8.17 16.36 1.68
CA GLU A 39 9.00 17.01 0.65
C GLU A 39 9.80 18.22 1.17
N ARG A 40 9.33 18.84 2.27
CA ARG A 40 9.93 20.03 2.88
C ARG A 40 10.96 19.72 3.95
N LEU A 41 11.13 18.45 4.30
CA LEU A 41 12.12 18.02 5.29
C LEU A 41 13.54 18.13 4.72
N PRO A 42 14.57 18.25 5.58
CA PRO A 42 15.95 18.00 5.17
C PRO A 42 16.07 16.60 4.55
N GLU A 43 16.90 16.43 3.51
CA GLU A 43 17.11 15.13 2.83
C GLU A 43 17.38 13.99 3.81
N GLU A 44 18.20 14.24 4.82
CA GLU A 44 18.57 13.29 5.88
C GLU A 44 17.37 12.76 6.70
N GLN A 45 16.24 13.47 6.68
CA GLN A 45 15.00 13.09 7.38
C GLN A 45 13.94 12.52 6.44
N LYS A 46 14.05 12.75 5.13
CA LYS A 46 13.06 12.30 4.14
C LYS A 46 12.97 10.79 4.09
N ASP A 47 14.11 10.10 4.04
CA ASP A 47 14.13 8.63 3.98
C ASP A 47 13.51 8.00 5.23
N ALA A 48 13.81 8.55 6.41
CA ALA A 48 13.25 8.05 7.66
C ALA A 48 11.73 8.25 7.76
N GLU A 49 11.20 9.39 7.30
CA GLU A 49 9.75 9.63 7.26
C GLU A 49 9.05 8.83 6.14
N LEU A 50 9.73 8.62 5.01
CA LEU A 50 9.25 7.74 3.95
C LEU A 50 9.14 6.29 4.46
N ASP A 51 10.17 5.77 5.14
CA ASP A 51 10.16 4.42 5.71
C ASP A 51 9.02 4.25 6.73
N LYS A 52 8.77 5.26 7.58
CA LYS A 52 7.61 5.27 8.49
C LYS A 52 6.29 5.22 7.73
N THR A 53 6.18 5.97 6.63
CA THR A 53 4.97 6.05 5.80
C THR A 53 4.69 4.71 5.12
N LEU A 54 5.71 4.10 4.50
CA LEU A 54 5.63 2.78 3.88
C LEU A 54 5.24 1.72 4.92
N ALA A 55 5.88 1.71 6.09
CA ALA A 55 5.57 0.78 7.17
C ALA A 55 4.11 0.92 7.66
N GLN A 56 3.58 2.14 7.76
CA GLN A 56 2.17 2.37 8.13
C GLN A 56 1.22 1.84 7.05
N MET A 57 1.51 2.07 5.77
CA MET A 57 0.68 1.60 4.66
C MET A 57 0.66 0.06 4.55
N ARG A 58 1.85 -0.55 4.66
CA ARG A 58 2.04 -2.01 4.70
C ARG A 58 1.30 -2.65 5.89
N LYS A 59 1.46 -2.08 7.08
CA LYS A 59 0.72 -2.49 8.27
C LYS A 59 -0.79 -2.30 8.13
N PHE A 60 -1.24 -1.23 7.46
CA PHE A 60 -2.66 -1.04 7.20
C PHE A 60 -3.21 -2.15 6.30
N ARG A 61 -2.48 -2.50 5.22
CA ARG A 61 -2.84 -3.57 4.28
C ARG A 61 -2.97 -4.93 4.98
N THR A 62 -1.96 -5.33 5.77
CA THR A 62 -1.94 -6.61 6.49
C THR A 62 -2.93 -6.69 7.66
N ASN A 63 -3.45 -5.57 8.15
CA ASN A 63 -4.51 -5.54 9.19
C ASN A 63 -5.93 -5.39 8.62
N ASN A 64 -6.08 -4.93 7.38
CA ASN A 64 -7.37 -4.67 6.74
C ASN A 64 -7.57 -5.56 5.51
N PHE A 65 -7.51 -6.87 5.74
CA PHE A 65 -7.72 -7.89 4.74
C PHE A 65 -8.96 -8.73 5.01
N LYS A 66 -9.50 -9.31 3.94
CA LYS A 66 -10.51 -10.35 3.97
C LYS A 66 -9.99 -11.55 3.19
N VAL A 67 -10.17 -12.73 3.74
CA VAL A 67 -9.93 -13.99 3.02
C VAL A 67 -11.28 -14.61 2.73
N GLU A 68 -11.63 -14.71 1.45
CA GLU A 68 -12.83 -15.39 0.97
C GLU A 68 -12.42 -16.41 -0.11
N ASN A 69 -12.87 -17.66 0.04
CA ASN A 69 -12.56 -18.76 -0.89
C ASN A 69 -11.05 -18.97 -1.18
N GLY A 70 -10.19 -18.72 -0.19
CA GLY A 70 -8.73 -18.86 -0.33
C GLY A 70 -8.07 -17.69 -1.07
N SER A 71 -8.84 -16.72 -1.56
CA SER A 71 -8.33 -15.48 -2.15
C SER A 71 -8.32 -14.37 -1.10
N MET A 72 -7.21 -13.63 -1.05
CA MET A 72 -7.05 -12.48 -0.18
C MET A 72 -7.46 -11.21 -0.94
N SER A 73 -8.29 -10.39 -0.33
CA SER A 73 -8.49 -9.00 -0.72
C SER A 73 -8.06 -8.08 0.41
N SER A 74 -7.23 -7.10 0.13
CA SER A 74 -6.83 -6.07 1.10
C SER A 74 -7.32 -4.71 0.68
N LEU A 75 -7.70 -3.87 1.65
CA LEU A 75 -7.82 -2.44 1.40
C LEU A 75 -6.41 -1.87 1.18
N SER A 76 -6.08 -1.53 -0.07
CA SER A 76 -4.88 -0.77 -0.37
C SER A 76 -5.16 0.72 -0.25
N GLN A 77 -4.25 1.44 0.42
CA GLN A 77 -4.21 2.89 0.28
C GLN A 77 -3.62 3.22 -1.10
N ARG A 78 -3.99 4.38 -1.67
CA ARG A 78 -3.38 4.81 -2.92
C ARG A 78 -1.94 5.24 -2.64
N ASP A 79 -1.02 4.77 -3.47
CA ASP A 79 0.40 5.10 -3.41
C ASP A 79 0.73 6.41 -4.12
N ASP A 80 -0.17 6.91 -4.98
CA ASP A 80 -0.10 8.20 -5.68
C ASP A 80 0.12 9.41 -4.74
N ALA A 81 -0.26 9.27 -3.47
CA ALA A 81 -0.11 10.30 -2.47
C ALA A 81 1.25 10.27 -1.75
N ILE A 82 2.06 9.22 -1.95
CA ILE A 82 3.42 9.14 -1.41
C ILE A 82 4.31 10.13 -2.18
N PRO A 83 5.08 10.99 -1.50
CA PRO A 83 5.99 11.93 -2.15
C PRO A 83 7.08 11.23 -2.95
N GLY A 84 7.51 11.84 -4.06
CA GLY A 84 8.56 11.30 -4.91
C GLY A 84 8.12 10.18 -5.86
N GLN A 85 6.82 9.87 -5.96
CA GLN A 85 6.34 8.95 -6.98
C GLN A 85 6.55 9.49 -8.38
N THR A 86 7.01 8.60 -9.27
CA THR A 86 7.12 8.91 -10.70
C THR A 86 5.74 9.11 -11.34
N LYS A 87 5.70 9.93 -12.39
CA LYS A 87 4.54 10.07 -13.29
C LYS A 87 4.63 9.19 -14.53
N ASN A 88 5.80 8.58 -14.77
CA ASN A 88 6.08 7.77 -15.96
C ASN A 88 5.83 6.27 -15.74
N ARG A 89 5.28 5.90 -14.56
CA ARG A 89 4.83 4.54 -14.28
C ARG A 89 3.61 4.19 -15.14
N PRO A 90 3.66 3.11 -15.94
CA PRO A 90 2.51 2.69 -16.73
C PRO A 90 1.31 2.22 -15.90
N ASP A 91 0.14 2.23 -16.53
CA ASP A 91 -1.03 1.53 -16.01
C ASP A 91 -0.92 0.04 -16.34
N PHE A 92 -0.89 -0.79 -15.30
CA PHE A 92 -0.81 -2.24 -15.39
C PHE A 92 -2.12 -2.94 -15.04
N SER A 93 -3.25 -2.22 -14.98
CA SER A 93 -4.56 -2.80 -14.68
C SER A 93 -4.89 -4.01 -15.57
N ASP A 94 -4.58 -3.93 -16.87
CA ASP A 94 -4.82 -5.00 -17.83
C ASP A 94 -3.75 -6.11 -17.83
N ALA A 95 -2.61 -5.91 -17.17
CA ALA A 95 -1.48 -6.85 -17.17
C ALA A 95 -1.50 -7.82 -15.97
N LYS A 96 -2.34 -7.56 -14.96
CA LYS A 96 -2.41 -8.29 -13.69
C LYS A 96 -3.36 -9.49 -13.79
N THR A 97 -3.04 -10.44 -14.66
CA THR A 97 -3.81 -11.69 -14.82
C THR A 97 -3.62 -12.64 -13.63
N GLU A 98 -4.35 -13.75 -13.60
CA GLU A 98 -4.16 -14.79 -12.57
C GLU A 98 -2.76 -15.41 -12.66
N GLU A 99 -2.25 -15.63 -13.87
CA GLU A 99 -0.91 -16.18 -14.11
C GLU A 99 0.20 -15.25 -13.61
N PHE A 100 -0.01 -13.93 -13.74
CA PHE A 100 0.92 -12.92 -13.23
C PHE A 100 1.07 -13.03 -11.71
N TRP A 101 -0.04 -13.12 -10.97
CA TRP A 101 0.01 -13.26 -9.51
C TRP A 101 0.47 -14.64 -9.08
N ALA A 102 0.15 -15.69 -9.84
CA ALA A 102 0.65 -17.03 -9.60
C ALA A 102 2.19 -17.10 -9.68
N LEU A 103 2.79 -16.44 -10.69
CA LEU A 103 4.25 -16.33 -10.82
C LEU A 103 4.89 -15.70 -9.57
N ILE A 104 4.33 -14.59 -9.08
CA ILE A 104 4.90 -13.90 -7.91
C ILE A 104 4.73 -14.74 -6.65
N HIS A 105 3.55 -15.35 -6.43
CA HIS A 105 3.33 -16.19 -5.27
C HIS A 105 4.21 -17.44 -5.26
N ASP A 106 4.41 -18.06 -6.43
CA ASP A 106 5.31 -19.22 -6.57
C ASP A 106 6.75 -18.83 -6.20
N TYR A 107 7.24 -17.70 -6.71
CA TYR A 107 8.55 -17.19 -6.33
C TYR A 107 8.67 -16.91 -4.83
N VAL A 108 7.69 -16.21 -4.23
CA VAL A 108 7.71 -15.86 -2.81
C VAL A 108 7.69 -17.12 -1.92
N GLU A 109 6.91 -18.13 -2.29
CA GLU A 109 6.80 -19.40 -1.55
C GLU A 109 8.04 -20.28 -1.72
N ASN A 110 8.44 -20.52 -2.97
CA ASN A 110 9.37 -21.60 -3.31
C ASN A 110 10.82 -21.11 -3.47
N GLU A 111 11.04 -19.90 -3.97
CA GLU A 111 12.38 -19.36 -4.21
C GLU A 111 12.85 -18.50 -3.02
N ALA A 112 12.02 -17.55 -2.58
CA ALA A 112 12.33 -16.69 -1.44
C ALA A 112 12.10 -17.38 -0.08
N GLY A 113 11.39 -18.52 -0.06
CA GLY A 113 11.15 -19.32 1.14
C GLY A 113 10.31 -18.62 2.20
N VAL A 114 9.44 -17.68 1.81
CA VAL A 114 8.61 -16.94 2.76
C VAL A 114 7.46 -17.83 3.25
N PRO A 115 7.28 -17.99 4.57
CA PRO A 115 6.19 -18.80 5.09
C PRO A 115 4.84 -18.09 4.90
N LYS A 116 3.82 -18.86 4.51
CA LYS A 116 2.45 -18.36 4.40
C LYS A 116 1.93 -17.88 5.76
N ARG A 117 1.49 -16.61 5.84
CA ARG A 117 0.93 -16.00 7.06
C ARG A 117 -0.60 -16.11 7.08
N LYS A 118 -1.24 -15.63 8.16
CA LYS A 118 -2.72 -15.61 8.31
C LYS A 118 -3.43 -14.86 7.17
N TYR A 119 -2.72 -13.92 6.55
CA TYR A 119 -3.16 -13.12 5.42
C TYR A 119 -2.66 -13.69 4.08
N GLY A 120 -2.06 -14.87 4.04
CA GLY A 120 -1.39 -15.37 2.84
C GLY A 120 0.02 -14.76 2.70
N TYR A 121 0.37 -14.37 1.47
CA TYR A 121 1.57 -13.59 1.18
C TYR A 121 1.18 -12.12 1.07
N ASP A 122 1.92 -11.24 1.75
CA ASP A 122 1.72 -9.80 1.55
C ASP A 122 2.53 -9.34 0.35
N VAL A 123 1.92 -9.46 -0.82
CA VAL A 123 2.46 -9.03 -2.11
C VAL A 123 1.61 -7.89 -2.65
N SER A 124 2.24 -6.83 -3.13
CA SER A 124 1.55 -5.75 -3.84
C SER A 124 2.40 -5.14 -4.93
N GLN A 125 1.81 -4.22 -5.72
CA GLN A 125 2.61 -3.29 -6.51
C GLN A 125 3.56 -2.51 -5.58
N CYS A 126 4.78 -2.25 -6.04
CA CYS A 126 5.77 -1.51 -5.26
C CYS A 126 5.30 -0.08 -5.00
N MET A 127 5.26 0.30 -3.73
CA MET A 127 4.89 1.66 -3.29
C MET A 127 6.11 2.53 -3.00
N ASP A 128 7.33 1.97 -3.02
CA ASP A 128 8.53 2.72 -2.67
C ASP A 128 8.99 3.62 -3.84
N PRO A 129 8.96 4.96 -3.68
CA PRO A 129 9.39 5.88 -4.74
C PRO A 129 10.87 5.69 -5.12
N ARG A 130 11.72 5.19 -4.22
CA ARG A 130 13.14 4.91 -4.48
C ARG A 130 13.32 3.77 -5.50
N MET A 131 12.38 2.84 -5.56
CA MET A 131 12.35 1.81 -6.60
C MET A 131 11.63 2.30 -7.85
N ASN A 132 10.49 2.99 -7.68
CA ASN A 132 9.67 3.46 -8.79
C ASN A 132 10.38 4.53 -9.66
N ILE A 133 11.46 5.16 -9.20
CA ILE A 133 12.29 6.05 -10.04
C ILE A 133 12.90 5.33 -11.28
N ILE A 134 12.93 4.00 -11.32
CA ILE A 134 13.33 3.21 -12.52
C ILE A 134 12.58 3.62 -13.80
N TYR A 135 11.35 4.13 -13.68
CA TYR A 135 10.55 4.56 -14.82
C TYR A 135 10.99 5.92 -15.39
N ASP A 136 11.72 6.71 -14.60
CA ASP A 136 12.31 7.99 -14.99
C ASP A 136 13.79 7.86 -15.37
N ASP A 137 14.47 6.84 -14.86
CA ASP A 137 15.88 6.62 -15.11
C ASP A 137 16.14 6.09 -16.53
N ASP A 138 17.08 6.73 -17.23
CA ASP A 138 17.63 6.26 -18.51
C ASP A 138 18.37 4.93 -18.31
N ASP A 139 19.11 4.82 -17.22
CA ASP A 139 19.77 3.60 -16.78
C ASP A 139 18.82 2.80 -15.88
N LYS A 140 18.09 1.85 -16.45
CA LYS A 140 17.12 1.01 -15.73
C LYS A 140 17.77 -0.12 -14.92
N GLY A 141 19.09 -0.09 -14.73
CA GLY A 141 19.83 -1.07 -13.93
C GLY A 141 19.62 -2.49 -14.43
N VAL A 142 19.17 -3.38 -13.56
CA VAL A 142 18.88 -4.79 -13.90
C VAL A 142 17.86 -4.95 -15.03
N ALA A 143 17.00 -3.95 -15.26
CA ALA A 143 16.02 -3.93 -16.35
C ALA A 143 16.47 -3.09 -17.57
N ALA A 144 17.77 -2.83 -17.72
CA ALA A 144 18.30 -2.15 -18.90
C ALA A 144 17.88 -2.85 -20.20
N GLY A 145 17.37 -2.06 -21.15
CA GLY A 145 16.89 -2.54 -22.45
C GLY A 145 15.38 -2.79 -22.54
N TYR A 146 14.65 -2.71 -21.43
CA TYR A 146 13.18 -2.81 -21.44
C TYR A 146 12.51 -1.43 -21.41
N ASP A 147 11.42 -1.29 -22.15
CA ASP A 147 10.53 -0.14 -22.06
C ASP A 147 9.70 -0.17 -20.77
N ASN A 148 9.22 0.98 -20.32
CA ASN A 148 8.47 1.09 -19.06
C ASN A 148 7.26 0.13 -19.01
N GLU A 149 6.51 -0.03 -20.11
CA GLU A 149 5.32 -0.91 -20.23
C GLU A 149 5.64 -2.41 -20.07
N ASN A 150 6.92 -2.73 -20.09
CA ASN A 150 7.49 -4.07 -20.00
C ASN A 150 8.28 -4.28 -18.71
N ILE A 151 8.24 -3.34 -17.76
CA ILE A 151 8.84 -3.44 -16.44
C ILE A 151 7.75 -3.30 -15.39
N TYR A 152 7.65 -4.24 -14.47
CA TYR A 152 6.74 -4.16 -13.33
C TYR A 152 7.51 -4.34 -12.03
N LEU A 153 7.19 -3.50 -11.05
CA LEU A 153 7.75 -3.59 -9.71
C LEU A 153 6.70 -4.12 -8.72
N ALA A 154 7.04 -5.22 -8.05
CA ALA A 154 6.28 -5.72 -6.91
C ALA A 154 7.07 -5.51 -5.61
N GLU A 155 6.37 -5.41 -4.49
CA GLU A 155 6.95 -5.56 -3.16
C GLU A 155 6.35 -6.79 -2.49
N TYR A 156 7.14 -7.47 -1.66
CA TYR A 156 6.64 -8.54 -0.80
C TYR A 156 7.25 -8.44 0.60
N GLU A 157 6.48 -8.86 1.60
CA GLU A 157 7.00 -9.01 2.96
C GLU A 157 7.86 -10.28 3.05
N THR A 158 9.09 -10.15 3.51
CA THR A 158 10.04 -11.25 3.66
C THR A 158 9.63 -12.20 4.81
N ALA A 159 10.46 -13.21 5.08
CA ALA A 159 10.31 -14.09 6.24
C ALA A 159 10.39 -13.35 7.59
N GLU A 160 11.07 -12.19 7.63
CA GLU A 160 11.08 -11.30 8.80
C GLU A 160 9.86 -10.37 8.76
N ASP A 161 9.06 -10.40 9.83
CA ASP A 161 7.83 -9.61 9.94
C ASP A 161 8.13 -8.10 9.82
N GLY A 162 7.42 -7.41 8.94
CA GLY A 162 7.57 -5.98 8.67
C GLY A 162 8.77 -5.59 7.80
N VAL A 163 9.58 -6.57 7.36
CA VAL A 163 10.71 -6.35 6.44
C VAL A 163 10.28 -6.70 5.03
N TYR A 164 10.61 -5.85 4.05
CA TYR A 164 10.16 -5.98 2.66
C TYR A 164 11.34 -6.04 1.69
N SER A 165 11.17 -6.81 0.62
CA SER A 165 12.04 -6.81 -0.56
C SER A 165 11.23 -6.47 -1.81
N TYR A 166 11.91 -6.20 -2.92
CA TYR A 166 11.31 -5.78 -4.18
C TYR A 166 11.63 -6.76 -5.29
N LEU A 167 10.64 -7.06 -6.11
CA LEU A 167 10.82 -7.86 -7.32
C LEU A 167 10.78 -6.95 -8.54
N VAL A 168 11.72 -7.15 -9.46
CA VAL A 168 11.68 -6.57 -10.80
C VAL A 168 11.23 -7.65 -11.77
N LEU A 169 10.09 -7.42 -12.39
CA LEU A 169 9.52 -8.28 -13.41
C LEU A 169 9.66 -7.61 -14.76
N VAL A 170 10.01 -8.39 -15.78
CA VAL A 170 10.10 -7.92 -17.17
C VAL A 170 9.38 -8.85 -18.14
N ARG A 171 9.09 -8.35 -19.33
CA ARG A 171 8.61 -9.14 -20.47
C ARG A 171 9.11 -8.53 -21.78
N GLU A 172 9.31 -9.34 -22.80
CA GLU A 172 9.79 -8.86 -24.11
C GLU A 172 8.74 -8.00 -24.84
N SER A 173 7.45 -8.29 -24.63
CA SER A 173 6.33 -7.58 -25.26
C SER A 173 5.04 -7.79 -24.48
N ARG A 174 3.97 -7.06 -24.83
CA ARG A 174 2.65 -7.21 -24.19
C ARG A 174 2.07 -8.62 -24.25
N GLU A 175 2.45 -9.40 -25.25
CA GLU A 175 2.00 -10.78 -25.46
C GLU A 175 2.93 -11.81 -24.79
N SER A 176 4.11 -11.39 -24.34
CA SER A 176 5.09 -12.26 -23.70
C SER A 176 4.76 -12.45 -22.21
N PRO A 177 5.05 -13.63 -21.65
CA PRO A 177 4.89 -13.85 -20.22
C PRO A 177 5.86 -12.98 -19.43
N TRP A 178 5.44 -12.59 -18.23
CA TRP A 178 6.31 -11.93 -17.27
C TRP A 178 7.35 -12.90 -16.70
N GLN A 179 8.51 -12.36 -16.35
CA GLN A 179 9.61 -13.08 -15.72
C GLN A 179 10.17 -12.22 -14.58
N ILE A 180 10.43 -12.84 -13.42
CA ILE A 180 11.16 -12.19 -12.34
C ILE A 180 12.65 -12.26 -12.67
N ILE A 181 13.31 -11.12 -12.77
CA ILE A 181 14.74 -11.03 -13.12
C ILE A 181 15.61 -10.55 -11.96
N HIS A 182 14.98 -10.00 -10.92
CA HIS A 182 15.69 -9.48 -9.76
C HIS A 182 14.82 -9.48 -8.51
N ASP A 183 15.47 -9.68 -7.37
CA ASP A 183 14.93 -9.61 -6.02
C ASP A 183 15.96 -8.91 -5.13
N GLY A 184 15.59 -7.77 -4.57
CA GLY A 184 16.50 -6.98 -3.77
C GLY A 184 15.93 -5.64 -3.34
N LEU A 185 16.79 -4.83 -2.71
CA LEU A 185 16.41 -3.53 -2.15
C LEU A 185 16.61 -2.36 -3.14
N SER A 186 17.19 -2.64 -4.31
CA SER A 186 17.50 -1.64 -5.33
C SER A 186 17.53 -2.28 -6.71
N TYR A 187 16.98 -1.60 -7.72
CA TYR A 187 17.08 -2.06 -9.12
C TYR A 187 18.43 -1.76 -9.78
N LYS A 188 19.34 -1.06 -9.07
CA LYS A 188 20.64 -0.58 -9.57
C LYS A 188 21.81 -1.55 -9.35
N GLU A 189 21.57 -2.74 -8.80
CA GLU A 189 22.62 -3.71 -8.46
C GLU A 189 23.51 -4.12 -9.65
#